data_AF-A0A5P2QR40-F1
#
_entry.id   AF-A0A5P2QR40-F1
#
_cell.length_a   1.000
_cell.length_b   1.000
_cell.length_c   1.000
_cell.angle_alpha   90.00
_cell.angle_beta   90.00
_cell.angle_gamma   90.00
#
_symmetry.space_group_name_H-M   'P 1'
#
loop_
_entity.id
_entity.type
_entity.pdbx_description
1 polymer ?
#
loop_
_entity_poly.entity_id
_entity_poly.type
_entity_poly.pdbx_seq_one_letter_code
_entity_poly.pdbx_strand_id
1 'polypeptide(L)'
;MRRFAFVLGAALPLVGAAPSAWAEDVVIRIEAKRGADAAQAAAQGWATQFPDVVTFPAGDNWVAIALGPMPRAEAETRLEQLKTERRVPGDSFLSAAEGRALTPLAGASAATPAPAEAPVAGNASTFPQGAAPATGAPADGMAEPVLGDLAGEDAPAAPAALPAAVELAAAEPAATEPAPPPEQFFIRIDSTTDRAKAEEMLAKWRETLPEAALWSLPNGRLAVAFGPMDEVTGKAWLRALRNADAVTRDAYLTEGDKLGEIAVIGAKPDLGPPPGPDAAPVPMPPLEEIQRALRWAGHYDGPIDGKDGPMTQKAIAEEIVRLRASPDTATAMAELIRRREAWRAEIGLTQLRDDHTGLELPAPMDRLQFDRSERALSIYGPKDGSGAALILFSQPGGQQEMLDLAGLVTALGWVPSPERRVERGAVTLHGRNDTHIGHAEGRVVDGMVQGFVLIWPAQDPEEARRLSAEIADTLTRFAPGATVAATQAPAIPAAN
;
A
#
# COMPACT_ATOMS: atom_id res chain seq x y z
N MET A 1 14.83 69.36 27.34
CA MET A 1 13.81 70.41 27.43
C MET A 1 12.68 70.07 26.47
N ARG A 2 11.43 70.03 26.99
CA ARG A 2 10.12 70.24 26.31
C ARG A 2 9.72 69.25 25.18
N ARG A 3 8.48 68.80 25.03
CA ARG A 3 7.24 68.68 25.84
C ARG A 3 6.22 67.98 24.91
N PHE A 4 5.41 67.11 25.51
CA PHE A 4 4.13 66.51 25.08
C PHE A 4 3.36 67.12 23.89
N ALA A 5 2.76 66.23 23.07
CA ALA A 5 1.32 66.31 22.72
C ALA A 5 0.74 64.92 22.40
N PHE A 6 -0.19 64.49 23.26
CA PHE A 6 -1.13 63.39 23.06
C PHE A 6 -2.22 63.82 22.06
N VAL A 7 -2.59 62.96 21.11
CA VAL A 7 -3.94 62.97 20.51
C VAL A 7 -4.45 61.54 20.42
N LEU A 8 -5.60 61.36 21.07
CA LEU A 8 -6.45 60.18 21.20
C LEU A 8 -7.23 59.99 19.89
N GLY A 9 -7.34 58.76 19.38
CA GLY A 9 -8.10 58.46 18.15
C GLY A 9 -8.57 57.01 18.06
N ALA A 10 -9.70 56.74 18.70
CA ALA A 10 -10.73 55.74 18.43
C ALA A 10 -10.31 54.30 18.03
N ALA A 11 -10.48 53.38 18.98
CA ALA A 11 -10.66 51.95 18.73
C ALA A 11 -12.03 51.69 18.09
N LEU A 12 -12.04 51.03 16.93
CA LEU A 12 -13.22 50.35 16.37
C LEU A 12 -12.95 48.83 16.35
N PRO A 13 -13.90 47.99 16.76
CA PRO A 13 -13.70 46.55 16.87
C PRO A 13 -13.70 45.90 15.48
N LEU A 14 -12.68 45.08 15.22
CA LEU A 14 -12.70 44.06 14.17
C LEU A 14 -13.81 43.06 14.52
N VAL A 15 -14.96 43.15 13.86
CA VAL A 15 -15.93 42.05 13.81
C VAL A 15 -15.38 41.04 12.82
N GLY A 16 -14.93 39.90 13.36
CA GLY A 16 -14.51 38.75 12.57
C GLY A 16 -15.68 38.19 11.78
N ALA A 17 -15.60 38.30 10.45
CA ALA A 17 -16.30 37.36 9.59
C ALA A 17 -15.52 36.03 9.67
N ALA A 18 -15.98 35.13 10.54
CA ALA A 18 -15.59 33.74 10.45
C ALA A 18 -15.99 33.23 9.04
N PRO A 19 -15.12 32.51 8.33
CA PRO A 19 -15.53 31.84 7.11
C PRO A 19 -16.68 30.90 7.47
N SER A 20 -17.83 31.08 6.83
CA SER A 20 -18.91 30.10 6.88
C SER A 20 -18.36 28.81 6.29
N ALA A 21 -17.90 27.90 7.15
CA ALA A 21 -17.61 26.54 6.78
C ALA A 21 -18.86 25.98 6.12
N TRP A 22 -18.75 25.54 4.87
CA TRP A 22 -19.81 24.78 4.24
C TRP A 22 -20.00 23.53 5.11
N ALA A 23 -21.14 23.43 5.80
CA ALA A 23 -21.43 22.33 6.68
C ALA A 23 -21.81 21.12 5.82
N GLU A 24 -20.80 20.32 5.45
CA GLU A 24 -21.01 18.99 4.87
C GLU A 24 -21.60 18.11 5.97
N ASP A 25 -22.79 17.54 5.71
CA ASP A 25 -23.42 16.57 6.60
C ASP A 25 -22.74 15.20 6.43
N VAL A 26 -22.28 14.63 7.54
CA VAL A 26 -21.60 13.34 7.59
C VAL A 26 -22.23 12.43 8.64
N VAL A 27 -22.00 11.14 8.51
CA VAL A 27 -22.36 10.12 9.50
C VAL A 27 -21.11 9.44 10.04
N ILE A 28 -21.13 9.08 11.32
CA ILE A 28 -20.09 8.26 11.95
C ILE A 28 -20.44 6.79 11.69
N ARG A 29 -19.77 6.13 10.76
CA ARG A 29 -19.98 4.71 10.48
C ARG A 29 -19.31 3.87 11.56
N ILE A 30 -20.10 3.04 12.23
CA ILE A 30 -19.68 2.19 13.36
C ILE A 30 -19.48 0.76 12.90
N GLU A 31 -20.40 0.23 12.09
CA GLU A 31 -20.41 -1.18 11.71
C GLU A 31 -21.05 -1.38 10.33
N ALA A 32 -20.75 -2.50 9.67
CA ALA A 32 -21.49 -2.96 8.51
C ALA A 32 -21.77 -4.46 8.64
N LYS A 33 -22.99 -4.88 8.29
CA LYS A 33 -23.40 -6.29 8.31
C LYS A 33 -23.87 -6.73 6.93
N ARG A 34 -23.63 -8.00 6.61
CA ARG A 34 -24.14 -8.64 5.41
C ARG A 34 -25.56 -9.17 5.70
N GLY A 35 -26.52 -8.81 4.86
CA GLY A 35 -27.93 -9.14 5.03
C GLY A 35 -28.70 -8.14 5.92
N ALA A 36 -29.95 -7.86 5.53
CA ALA A 36 -30.78 -6.85 6.19
C ALA A 36 -31.14 -7.21 7.64
N ASP A 37 -31.47 -8.48 7.92
CA ASP A 37 -31.87 -8.92 9.27
C ASP A 37 -30.73 -8.82 10.30
N ALA A 38 -29.51 -9.19 9.89
CA ALA A 38 -28.32 -9.08 10.74
C ALA A 38 -27.95 -7.62 11.02
N ALA A 39 -28.12 -6.74 10.02
CA ALA A 39 -27.90 -5.32 10.17
C ALA A 39 -28.94 -4.65 11.08
N GLN A 40 -30.22 -5.05 10.96
CA GLN A 40 -31.30 -4.58 11.81
C GLN A 40 -31.06 -4.93 13.28
N ALA A 41 -30.65 -6.18 13.57
CA ALA A 41 -30.36 -6.64 14.93
C ALA A 41 -29.16 -5.89 15.54
N ALA A 42 -28.09 -5.69 14.76
CA ALA A 42 -26.93 -4.93 15.21
C ALA A 42 -27.27 -3.44 15.41
N ALA A 43 -28.05 -2.84 14.51
CA ALA A 43 -28.48 -1.46 14.63
C ALA A 43 -29.37 -1.23 15.86
N GLN A 44 -30.25 -2.18 16.21
CA GLN A 44 -31.03 -2.14 17.45
C GLN A 44 -30.14 -2.21 18.70
N GLY A 45 -29.08 -3.02 18.66
CA GLY A 45 -28.06 -3.06 19.72
C GLY A 45 -27.41 -1.69 19.93
N TRP A 46 -26.95 -1.06 18.85
CA TRP A 46 -26.38 0.29 18.91
C TRP A 46 -27.40 1.35 19.32
N ALA A 47 -28.67 1.21 18.94
CA ALA A 47 -29.74 2.13 19.29
C ALA A 47 -30.05 2.17 20.80
N THR A 48 -29.61 1.16 21.57
CA THR A 48 -29.69 1.20 23.04
C THR A 48 -28.65 2.15 23.67
N GLN A 49 -27.55 2.40 22.98
CA GLN A 49 -26.43 3.22 23.45
C GLN A 49 -26.38 4.60 22.82
N PHE A 50 -26.95 4.73 21.62
CA PHE A 50 -26.97 5.96 20.84
C PHE A 50 -28.37 6.22 20.28
N PRO A 51 -28.95 7.41 20.53
CA PRO A 51 -30.29 7.74 20.08
C PRO A 51 -30.36 8.07 18.58
N ASP A 52 -29.24 8.32 17.93
CA ASP A 52 -29.13 8.84 16.56
C ASP A 52 -28.60 7.81 15.55
N VAL A 53 -28.96 6.53 15.73
CA VAL A 53 -28.56 5.45 14.82
C VAL A 53 -29.37 5.46 13.53
N VAL A 54 -28.65 5.48 12.41
CA VAL A 54 -29.16 5.35 11.05
C VAL A 54 -28.52 4.18 10.34
N THR A 55 -29.25 3.57 9.41
CA THR A 55 -28.73 2.53 8.52
C THR A 55 -28.84 2.95 7.06
N PHE A 56 -27.91 2.48 6.23
CA PHE A 56 -27.94 2.74 4.78
C PHE A 56 -27.24 1.63 3.99
N PRO A 57 -27.63 1.40 2.72
CA PRO A 57 -26.98 0.40 1.88
C PRO A 57 -25.54 0.79 1.56
N ALA A 58 -24.61 -0.16 1.73
CA ALA A 58 -23.16 0.06 1.58
C ALA A 58 -22.52 -0.75 0.43
N GLY A 59 -23.32 -1.44 -0.39
CA GLY A 59 -22.88 -2.30 -1.50
C GLY A 59 -23.70 -3.59 -1.59
N ASP A 60 -23.30 -4.53 -2.46
CA ASP A 60 -24.01 -5.79 -2.71
C ASP A 60 -24.30 -6.58 -1.43
N ASN A 61 -25.56 -6.48 -0.96
CA ASN A 61 -26.10 -7.11 0.24
C ASN A 61 -25.42 -6.70 1.58
N TRP A 62 -24.81 -5.52 1.64
CA TRP A 62 -24.25 -4.95 2.87
C TRP A 62 -25.02 -3.72 3.33
N VAL A 63 -25.29 -3.65 4.63
CA VAL A 63 -25.96 -2.51 5.27
C VAL A 63 -25.02 -1.93 6.32
N ALA A 64 -24.70 -0.65 6.19
CA ALA A 64 -23.94 0.11 7.16
C ALA A 64 -24.84 0.63 8.28
N ILE A 65 -24.28 0.71 9.48
CA ILE A 65 -24.86 1.25 10.71
C ILE A 65 -23.99 2.43 11.11
N ALA A 66 -24.62 3.60 11.29
CA ALA A 66 -23.92 4.85 11.55
C ALA A 66 -24.68 5.75 12.52
N LEU A 67 -24.02 6.78 13.03
CA LEU A 67 -24.63 7.86 13.84
C LEU A 67 -24.70 9.15 13.04
N GLY A 68 -25.81 9.88 13.14
CA GLY A 68 -26.02 11.16 12.45
C GLY A 68 -27.20 11.11 11.47
N PRO A 69 -27.33 12.06 10.54
CA PRO A 69 -26.31 12.98 10.03
C PRO A 69 -26.01 14.16 10.97
N MET A 70 -24.76 14.64 10.94
CA MET A 70 -24.29 15.83 11.68
C MET A 70 -23.17 16.55 10.91
N PRO A 71 -22.91 17.84 11.19
CA PRO A 71 -21.84 18.58 10.52
C PRO A 71 -20.46 17.94 10.75
N ARG A 72 -19.61 17.96 9.73
CA ARG A 72 -18.28 17.33 9.78
C ARG A 72 -17.44 17.68 11.02
N ALA A 73 -17.35 18.96 11.37
CA ALA A 73 -16.56 19.42 12.51
C ALA A 73 -17.08 18.84 13.86
N GLU A 74 -18.39 18.66 13.98
CA GLU A 74 -19.02 18.03 15.15
C GLU A 74 -18.77 16.53 15.16
N ALA A 75 -18.88 15.88 13.99
CA ALA A 75 -18.67 14.45 13.84
C ALA A 75 -17.22 14.03 14.17
N GLU A 76 -16.22 14.83 13.79
CA GLU A 76 -14.80 14.59 14.10
C GLU A 76 -14.57 14.62 15.62
N THR A 77 -15.04 15.67 16.27
CA THR A 77 -14.94 15.83 17.74
C THR A 77 -15.65 14.68 18.47
N ARG A 78 -16.86 14.33 18.01
CA ARG A 78 -17.67 13.27 18.60
C ARG A 78 -17.04 11.88 18.39
N LEU A 79 -16.45 11.62 17.23
CA LEU A 79 -15.76 10.35 16.95
C LEU A 79 -14.54 10.15 17.86
N GLU A 80 -13.70 11.18 18.04
CA GLU A 80 -12.54 11.11 18.94
C GLU A 80 -12.93 10.84 20.38
N GLN A 81 -14.00 11.51 20.86
CA GLN A 81 -14.54 11.26 22.19
C GLN A 81 -15.03 9.82 22.33
N LEU A 82 -15.83 9.33 21.38
CA LEU A 82 -16.39 7.96 21.42
C LEU A 82 -15.29 6.87 21.38
N LYS A 83 -14.20 7.12 20.65
CA LYS A 83 -13.04 6.21 20.63
C LYS A 83 -12.26 6.23 21.93
N THR A 84 -12.05 7.41 22.51
CA THR A 84 -11.37 7.58 23.80
C THR A 84 -12.15 6.89 24.92
N GLU A 85 -13.46 7.02 24.91
CA GLU A 85 -14.39 6.36 25.85
C GLU A 85 -14.62 4.86 25.52
N ARG A 86 -14.07 4.35 24.41
CA ARG A 86 -14.30 2.98 23.88
C ARG A 86 -15.78 2.61 23.72
N ARG A 87 -16.63 3.61 23.41
CA ARG A 87 -18.07 3.44 23.18
C ARG A 87 -18.42 3.04 21.76
N VAL A 88 -17.49 3.19 20.83
CA VAL A 88 -17.58 2.69 19.46
C VAL A 88 -16.32 1.89 19.11
N PRO A 89 -16.37 0.99 18.12
CA PRO A 89 -15.19 0.28 17.63
C PRO A 89 -14.11 1.25 17.15
N GLY A 90 -12.83 0.89 17.38
CA GLY A 90 -11.69 1.74 17.04
C GLY A 90 -11.56 2.04 15.54
N ASP A 91 -12.17 1.19 14.70
CA ASP A 91 -12.29 1.29 13.25
C ASP A 91 -13.47 2.13 12.77
N SER A 92 -14.22 2.79 13.67
CA SER A 92 -15.28 3.73 13.29
C SER A 92 -14.72 4.95 12.54
N PHE A 93 -15.41 5.43 11.52
CA PHE A 93 -14.94 6.55 10.68
C PHE A 93 -16.08 7.38 10.07
N LEU A 94 -15.76 8.58 9.59
CA LEU A 94 -16.73 9.51 9.00
C LEU A 94 -17.02 9.20 7.53
N SER A 95 -18.28 9.25 7.14
CA SER A 95 -18.72 9.05 5.77
C SER A 95 -19.75 10.10 5.37
N ALA A 96 -19.71 10.61 4.13
CA ALA A 96 -20.64 11.64 3.66
C ALA A 96 -22.11 11.20 3.78
N ALA A 97 -22.98 12.01 4.35
CA ALA A 97 -24.42 11.71 4.41
C ALA A 97 -25.14 12.12 3.10
N GLU A 98 -24.54 13.04 2.34
CA GLU A 98 -25.15 13.65 1.17
C GLU A 98 -25.48 12.62 0.09
N GLY A 99 -26.71 12.69 -0.43
CA GLY A 99 -27.21 11.82 -1.50
C GLY A 99 -27.53 10.38 -1.08
N ARG A 100 -27.49 10.02 0.21
CA ARG A 100 -27.78 8.66 0.70
C ARG A 100 -29.16 8.54 1.33
N ALA A 101 -29.80 7.40 1.08
CA ALA A 101 -31.03 7.00 1.76
C ALA A 101 -30.72 6.48 3.17
N LEU A 102 -30.67 7.39 4.15
CA LEU A 102 -30.50 7.06 5.56
C LEU A 102 -31.85 6.65 6.16
N THR A 103 -31.92 5.46 6.76
CA THR A 103 -33.11 4.96 7.46
C THR A 103 -32.90 5.10 8.97
N PRO A 104 -33.57 6.03 9.66
CA PRO A 104 -33.47 6.15 11.11
C PRO A 104 -34.21 4.99 11.80
N LEU A 105 -33.63 4.45 12.87
CA LEU A 105 -34.34 3.49 13.73
C LEU A 105 -35.27 4.27 14.67
N ALA A 106 -36.53 3.81 14.79
CA ALA A 106 -37.57 4.48 15.57
C ALA A 106 -37.10 4.74 17.02
N GLY A 107 -36.93 6.03 17.34
CA GLY A 107 -36.26 6.54 18.54
C GLY A 107 -35.35 7.74 18.24
N ALA A 108 -34.84 7.83 17.01
CA ALA A 108 -34.07 8.98 16.52
C ALA A 108 -34.99 10.13 16.09
N SER A 109 -35.31 11.03 17.02
CA SER A 109 -35.94 12.31 16.66
C SER A 109 -34.91 13.22 15.99
N ALA A 110 -35.15 13.58 14.73
CA ALA A 110 -34.42 14.64 14.05
C ALA A 110 -34.68 15.97 14.79
N ALA A 111 -33.72 16.43 15.59
CA ALA A 111 -33.85 17.65 16.38
C ALA A 111 -33.63 18.89 15.50
N THR A 112 -34.73 19.52 15.08
CA THR A 112 -34.79 20.95 14.74
C THR A 112 -34.72 21.76 16.05
N PRO A 113 -33.97 22.88 16.16
CA PRO A 113 -33.80 23.55 17.44
C PRO A 113 -34.97 24.47 17.78
N ALA A 114 -35.53 24.34 18.99
CA ALA A 114 -36.28 25.36 19.74
C ALA A 114 -36.38 24.96 21.24
N PRO A 115 -36.54 25.91 22.19
CA PRO A 115 -35.73 25.95 23.43
C PRO A 115 -36.39 25.42 24.74
N ALA A 116 -35.49 25.11 25.69
CA ALA A 116 -35.58 25.12 27.16
C ALA A 116 -36.56 24.19 27.91
N GLU A 117 -36.03 23.31 28.78
CA GLU A 117 -36.25 23.29 30.25
C GLU A 117 -35.51 22.12 30.94
N ALA A 118 -35.26 22.27 32.23
CA ALA A 118 -34.38 21.46 33.08
C ALA A 118 -35.15 20.34 33.86
N PRO A 119 -34.55 19.60 34.82
CA PRO A 119 -34.31 18.15 34.71
C PRO A 119 -35.12 17.31 35.72
N VAL A 120 -35.21 15.99 35.53
CA VAL A 120 -35.49 15.06 36.65
C VAL A 120 -34.84 13.69 36.49
N ALA A 121 -34.38 13.21 37.63
CA ALA A 121 -33.67 12.00 37.97
C ALA A 121 -34.30 10.67 37.51
N GLY A 122 -33.45 9.65 37.37
CA GLY A 122 -33.76 8.39 38.04
C GLY A 122 -33.02 7.13 37.58
N ASN A 123 -32.07 6.65 38.41
CA ASN A 123 -31.78 5.26 38.84
C ASN A 123 -32.37 4.06 38.05
N ALA A 124 -31.79 2.86 37.98
CA ALA A 124 -30.53 2.21 38.37
C ALA A 124 -30.68 0.71 37.95
N SER A 125 -29.59 -0.06 38.03
CA SER A 125 -29.54 -1.53 38.19
C SER A 125 -29.84 -2.42 36.96
N THR A 126 -28.85 -3.12 36.37
CA THR A 126 -28.07 -4.33 36.77
C THR A 126 -28.75 -5.69 36.53
N PHE A 127 -28.21 -6.42 35.53
CA PHE A 127 -27.78 -7.85 35.52
C PHE A 127 -28.81 -8.99 35.79
N PRO A 128 -28.50 -10.27 35.50
CA PRO A 128 -28.78 -10.95 34.22
C PRO A 128 -29.33 -12.39 34.48
N GLN A 129 -29.05 -13.35 33.59
CA GLN A 129 -29.30 -14.82 33.63
C GLN A 129 -30.51 -15.24 32.78
N GLY A 130 -30.46 -16.31 31.98
CA GLY A 130 -29.47 -17.36 31.78
C GLY A 130 -30.20 -18.62 31.26
N ALA A 131 -29.41 -19.60 30.82
CA ALA A 131 -29.75 -21.01 30.55
C ALA A 131 -30.21 -21.43 29.13
N ALA A 132 -29.36 -22.26 28.53
CA ALA A 132 -29.65 -23.29 27.52
C ALA A 132 -30.22 -24.56 28.22
N PRO A 133 -30.23 -25.79 27.65
CA PRO A 133 -30.22 -26.28 26.24
C PRO A 133 -31.27 -27.42 25.98
N ALA A 134 -31.27 -28.02 24.78
CA ALA A 134 -31.40 -29.48 24.44
C ALA A 134 -32.07 -29.68 23.05
N THR A 135 -31.38 -30.22 22.02
CA THR A 135 -31.23 -31.65 21.61
C THR A 135 -32.35 -32.17 20.70
N GLY A 136 -31.99 -32.72 19.53
CA GLY A 136 -32.81 -33.68 18.77
C GLY A 136 -32.55 -33.73 17.26
N ALA A 137 -31.94 -34.82 16.78
CA ALA A 137 -31.94 -35.31 15.39
C ALA A 137 -32.72 -36.64 15.35
N PRO A 138 -32.87 -37.42 14.23
CA PRO A 138 -32.52 -37.21 12.80
C PRO A 138 -33.63 -37.68 11.80
N ALA A 139 -33.39 -37.62 10.47
CA ALA A 139 -33.68 -38.72 9.50
C ALA A 139 -33.41 -38.35 8.01
N ASP A 140 -32.74 -39.31 7.34
CA ASP A 140 -32.48 -39.67 5.93
C ASP A 140 -33.10 -38.97 4.69
N GLY A 141 -32.32 -38.99 3.60
CA GLY A 141 -32.79 -38.87 2.21
C GLY A 141 -31.67 -38.89 1.15
N MET A 142 -31.54 -40.02 0.44
CA MET A 142 -30.53 -40.39 -0.58
C MET A 142 -30.59 -39.57 -1.89
N ALA A 143 -29.45 -39.41 -2.59
CA ALA A 143 -29.19 -39.93 -3.96
C ALA A 143 -28.08 -39.16 -4.73
N GLU A 144 -27.04 -39.89 -5.14
CA GLU A 144 -26.19 -39.70 -6.35
C GLU A 144 -26.86 -40.44 -7.55
N PRO A 145 -26.34 -40.53 -8.81
CA PRO A 145 -25.08 -40.01 -9.40
C PRO A 145 -25.20 -39.51 -10.89
N VAL A 146 -24.03 -39.31 -11.52
CA VAL A 146 -23.56 -39.70 -12.89
C VAL A 146 -23.14 -38.66 -13.95
N LEU A 147 -21.95 -38.98 -14.49
CA LEU A 147 -21.20 -38.52 -15.66
C LEU A 147 -21.81 -38.89 -17.03
N GLY A 148 -21.35 -38.17 -18.08
CA GLY A 148 -21.26 -38.59 -19.49
C GLY A 148 -21.01 -37.36 -20.37
N ASP A 149 -19.79 -37.06 -20.84
CA ASP A 149 -19.09 -37.56 -22.05
C ASP A 149 -19.96 -37.60 -23.31
N LEU A 150 -19.50 -36.93 -24.39
CA LEU A 150 -19.58 -37.35 -25.80
C LEU A 150 -18.93 -36.28 -26.70
N ALA A 151 -17.76 -36.61 -27.25
CA ALA A 151 -17.24 -36.06 -28.50
C ALA A 151 -17.91 -36.74 -29.71
N GLY A 152 -17.99 -36.07 -30.86
CA GLY A 152 -18.37 -36.69 -32.13
C GLY A 152 -18.64 -35.69 -33.26
N GLU A 153 -17.84 -35.79 -34.32
CA GLU A 153 -17.88 -35.06 -35.59
C GLU A 153 -19.24 -35.05 -36.30
N ASP A 154 -19.52 -34.00 -37.09
CA ASP A 154 -19.86 -34.19 -38.51
C ASP A 154 -19.79 -32.86 -39.30
N ALA A 155 -19.20 -32.94 -40.49
CA ALA A 155 -19.19 -31.91 -41.52
C ALA A 155 -19.86 -32.51 -42.75
N PRO A 156 -20.68 -31.74 -43.49
CA PRO A 156 -20.49 -31.79 -44.94
C PRO A 156 -20.65 -30.46 -45.68
N ALA A 157 -19.70 -30.25 -46.59
CA ALA A 157 -19.87 -29.92 -48.01
C ALA A 157 -20.72 -28.71 -48.45
N ALA A 158 -20.04 -27.77 -49.11
CA ALA A 158 -20.57 -26.90 -50.16
C ALA A 158 -21.03 -27.70 -51.40
N PRO A 159 -21.85 -27.15 -52.32
CA PRO A 159 -21.29 -26.28 -53.37
C PRO A 159 -22.19 -25.14 -53.91
N ALA A 160 -21.49 -24.12 -54.45
CA ALA A 160 -21.76 -23.33 -55.66
C ALA A 160 -23.14 -22.69 -55.94
N ALA A 161 -23.15 -21.35 -56.07
CA ALA A 161 -23.52 -20.65 -57.32
C ALA A 161 -23.24 -19.13 -57.22
N LEU A 162 -22.45 -18.62 -58.17
CA LEU A 162 -22.33 -17.18 -58.51
C LEU A 162 -23.65 -16.69 -59.16
N PRO A 163 -23.95 -15.38 -59.15
CA PRO A 163 -23.54 -14.61 -60.32
C PRO A 163 -23.05 -13.17 -60.07
N ALA A 164 -22.19 -12.75 -61.01
CA ALA A 164 -22.14 -11.45 -61.67
C ALA A 164 -21.89 -10.15 -60.87
N ALA A 165 -20.64 -9.70 -60.96
CA ALA A 165 -20.23 -8.40 -61.49
C ALA A 165 -21.17 -7.20 -61.31
N VAL A 166 -20.75 -6.29 -60.43
CA VAL A 166 -20.92 -4.85 -60.63
C VAL A 166 -19.53 -4.22 -60.51
N GLU A 167 -18.95 -3.86 -61.65
CA GLU A 167 -17.87 -2.88 -61.74
C GLU A 167 -18.40 -1.56 -61.17
N LEU A 168 -17.95 -1.20 -59.97
CA LEU A 168 -18.03 0.16 -59.47
C LEU A 168 -16.61 0.73 -59.53
N ALA A 169 -16.49 1.64 -60.50
CA ALA A 169 -15.39 2.53 -60.79
C ALA A 169 -14.40 2.74 -59.64
N ALA A 170 -13.12 2.59 -59.97
CA ALA A 170 -12.02 3.14 -59.20
C ALA A 170 -12.27 4.62 -58.95
N ALA A 171 -12.73 4.94 -57.74
CA ALA A 171 -12.59 6.27 -57.19
C ALA A 171 -11.09 6.51 -57.00
N GLU A 172 -10.60 7.58 -57.61
CA GLU A 172 -9.30 8.16 -57.31
C GLU A 172 -9.09 8.19 -55.80
N PRO A 173 -7.88 7.92 -55.29
CA PRO A 173 -7.62 8.06 -53.87
C PRO A 173 -7.81 9.54 -53.54
N ALA A 174 -8.96 9.87 -52.93
CA ALA A 174 -9.12 11.10 -52.22
C ALA A 174 -7.94 11.16 -51.26
N ALA A 175 -7.06 12.14 -51.47
CA ALA A 175 -6.01 12.46 -50.53
C ALA A 175 -6.69 12.68 -49.18
N THR A 176 -6.61 11.68 -48.30
CA THR A 176 -6.93 11.84 -46.89
C THR A 176 -6.08 13.00 -46.44
N GLU A 177 -6.70 14.15 -46.15
CA GLU A 177 -6.02 15.23 -45.44
C GLU A 177 -5.31 14.58 -44.26
N PRO A 178 -4.00 14.84 -44.06
CA PRO A 178 -3.32 14.30 -42.90
C PRO A 178 -4.15 14.71 -41.69
N ALA A 179 -4.65 13.73 -40.94
CA ALA A 179 -5.37 13.99 -39.71
C ALA A 179 -4.52 14.99 -38.89
N PRO A 180 -5.14 16.04 -38.33
CA PRO A 180 -4.40 17.03 -37.57
C PRO A 180 -3.53 16.31 -36.53
N PRO A 181 -2.27 16.75 -36.31
CA PRO A 181 -1.40 16.10 -35.36
C PRO A 181 -2.13 16.02 -34.01
N PRO A 182 -2.07 14.87 -33.31
CA PRO A 182 -2.82 14.68 -32.08
C PRO A 182 -2.47 15.79 -31.09
N GLU A 183 -3.49 16.33 -30.43
CA GLU A 183 -3.32 17.39 -29.44
C GLU A 183 -2.35 16.92 -28.35
N GLN A 184 -1.30 17.72 -28.14
CA GLN A 184 -0.25 17.41 -27.17
C GLN A 184 -0.46 18.19 -25.89
N PHE A 185 -0.44 17.48 -24.78
CA PHE A 185 -0.58 18.04 -23.45
C PHE A 185 0.73 17.98 -22.67
N PHE A 186 0.85 18.90 -21.73
CA PHE A 186 2.01 19.08 -20.87
C PHE A 186 1.54 19.28 -19.43
N ILE A 187 2.25 18.70 -18.47
CA ILE A 187 2.02 18.98 -17.06
C ILE A 187 2.85 20.20 -16.69
N ARG A 188 2.18 21.32 -16.42
CA ARG A 188 2.81 22.55 -15.94
C ARG A 188 2.94 22.49 -14.43
N ILE A 189 4.16 22.55 -13.93
CA ILE A 189 4.46 22.39 -12.51
C ILE A 189 4.48 23.75 -11.82
N ASP A 190 5.31 24.67 -12.32
CA ASP A 190 5.58 25.96 -11.66
C ASP A 190 5.67 27.09 -12.68
N SER A 191 5.53 28.34 -12.21
CA SER A 191 5.76 29.51 -13.07
C SER A 191 6.23 30.76 -12.33
N THR A 192 7.11 31.52 -12.95
CA THR A 192 7.68 32.77 -12.41
C THR A 192 7.78 33.84 -13.50
N THR A 193 7.90 35.10 -13.12
CA THR A 193 8.22 36.21 -14.04
C THR A 193 9.73 36.44 -14.17
N ASP A 194 10.52 35.91 -13.24
CA ASP A 194 11.98 36.08 -13.19
C ASP A 194 12.71 34.95 -13.92
N ARG A 195 13.57 35.30 -14.89
CA ARG A 195 14.31 34.33 -15.71
C ARG A 195 15.33 33.52 -14.92
N ALA A 196 16.13 34.16 -14.07
CA ALA A 196 17.15 33.46 -13.28
C ALA A 196 16.49 32.45 -12.34
N LYS A 197 15.38 32.85 -11.69
CA LYS A 197 14.60 31.95 -10.86
C LYS A 197 13.96 30.81 -11.65
N ALA A 198 13.54 31.05 -12.89
CA ALA A 198 12.97 30.02 -13.75
C ALA A 198 13.98 28.92 -14.06
N GLU A 199 15.23 29.30 -14.35
CA GLU A 199 16.32 28.36 -14.62
C GLU A 199 16.74 27.61 -13.37
N GLU A 200 16.77 28.26 -12.20
CA GLU A 200 16.99 27.58 -10.91
C GLU A 200 15.89 26.55 -10.61
N MET A 201 14.62 26.92 -10.78
CA MET A 201 13.49 25.99 -10.62
C MET A 201 13.59 24.82 -11.60
N LEU A 202 13.93 25.09 -12.86
CA LEU A 202 14.14 24.04 -13.87
C LEU A 202 15.26 23.09 -13.45
N ALA A 203 16.40 23.62 -13.00
CA ALA A 203 17.53 22.81 -12.55
C ALA A 203 17.12 21.90 -11.39
N LYS A 204 16.40 22.44 -10.40
CA LYS A 204 15.86 21.67 -9.28
C LYS A 204 14.89 20.58 -9.75
N TRP A 205 13.93 20.92 -10.62
CA TRP A 205 12.97 19.95 -11.13
C TRP A 205 13.64 18.85 -11.97
N ARG A 206 14.74 19.16 -12.67
CA ARG A 206 15.50 18.17 -13.44
C ARG A 206 16.25 17.14 -12.59
N GLU A 207 16.39 17.35 -11.29
CA GLU A 207 16.92 16.33 -10.39
C GLU A 207 15.99 15.11 -10.28
N THR A 208 14.66 15.33 -10.37
CA THR A 208 13.65 14.26 -10.29
C THR A 208 12.95 14.00 -11.61
N LEU A 209 12.83 15.02 -12.47
CA LEU A 209 12.17 15.00 -13.78
C LEU A 209 13.13 15.54 -14.84
N PRO A 210 14.14 14.74 -15.25
CA PRO A 210 15.21 15.21 -16.14
C PRO A 210 14.68 15.70 -17.51
N GLU A 211 13.53 15.20 -17.93
CA GLU A 211 12.85 15.61 -19.16
C GLU A 211 12.15 16.99 -19.10
N ALA A 212 12.10 17.65 -17.94
CA ALA A 212 11.42 18.93 -17.80
C ALA A 212 12.00 20.01 -18.74
N ALA A 213 11.11 20.83 -19.29
CA ALA A 213 11.42 21.93 -20.19
C ALA A 213 11.00 23.27 -19.56
N LEU A 214 11.63 24.36 -20.02
CA LEU A 214 11.23 25.72 -19.67
C LEU A 214 10.55 26.38 -20.86
N TRP A 215 9.39 26.98 -20.62
CA TRP A 215 8.55 27.59 -21.62
C TRP A 215 8.34 29.09 -21.33
N SER A 216 8.31 29.89 -22.39
CA SER A 216 7.94 31.31 -22.37
C SER A 216 6.46 31.44 -22.73
N LEU A 217 5.64 31.66 -21.71
CA LEU A 217 4.20 31.79 -21.87
C LEU A 217 3.83 33.10 -22.59
N PRO A 218 2.71 33.14 -23.35
CA PRO A 218 2.27 34.36 -24.04
C PRO A 218 2.03 35.58 -23.14
N ASN A 219 1.82 35.36 -21.84
CA ASN A 219 1.62 36.42 -20.84
C ASN A 219 2.95 36.96 -20.26
N GLY A 220 4.10 36.57 -20.80
CA GLY A 220 5.43 37.03 -20.36
C GLY A 220 5.99 36.31 -19.13
N ARG A 221 5.30 35.27 -18.63
CA ARG A 221 5.83 34.40 -17.55
C ARG A 221 6.64 33.25 -18.14
N LEU A 222 7.51 32.68 -17.32
CA LEU A 222 8.27 31.47 -17.60
C LEU A 222 7.69 30.33 -16.78
N ALA A 223 7.45 29.19 -17.41
CA ALA A 223 6.87 28.01 -16.77
C ALA A 223 7.73 26.77 -16.96
N VAL A 224 7.83 25.97 -15.90
CA VAL A 224 8.44 24.64 -15.96
C VAL A 224 7.32 23.64 -16.27
N ALA A 225 7.47 22.89 -17.36
CA ALA A 225 6.50 21.89 -17.78
C ALA A 225 7.20 20.69 -18.42
N PHE A 226 6.59 19.52 -18.38
CA PHE A 226 7.09 18.33 -19.05
C PHE A 226 5.98 17.59 -19.80
N GLY A 227 6.39 16.91 -20.88
CA GLY A 227 5.54 16.40 -21.95
C GLY A 227 6.37 16.29 -23.24
N PRO A 228 5.78 16.05 -24.42
CA PRO A 228 4.35 15.93 -24.70
C PRO A 228 3.77 14.55 -24.34
N MET A 229 2.47 14.52 -24.04
CA MET A 229 1.65 13.32 -23.83
C MET A 229 0.20 13.54 -24.30
N ASP A 230 -0.57 12.47 -24.47
CA ASP A 230 -2.02 12.60 -24.71
C ASP A 230 -2.77 13.01 -23.43
N GLU A 231 -4.01 13.47 -23.60
CA GLU A 231 -4.82 13.99 -22.48
C GLU A 231 -5.09 12.94 -21.39
N VAL A 232 -5.37 11.70 -21.79
CA VAL A 232 -5.75 10.61 -20.87
C VAL A 232 -4.55 10.22 -20.02
N THR A 233 -3.40 10.00 -20.67
CA THR A 233 -2.11 9.76 -20.01
C THR A 233 -1.73 10.94 -19.10
N GLY A 234 -1.87 12.17 -19.58
CA GLY A 234 -1.55 13.37 -18.81
C GLY A 234 -2.40 13.54 -17.55
N LYS A 235 -3.71 13.29 -17.64
CA LYS A 235 -4.60 13.33 -16.45
C LYS A 235 -4.25 12.23 -15.44
N ALA A 236 -3.96 11.02 -15.93
CA ALA A 236 -3.61 9.89 -15.07
C ALA A 236 -2.27 10.13 -14.35
N TRP A 237 -1.22 10.53 -15.07
CA TRP A 237 0.08 10.83 -14.49
C TRP A 237 0.07 12.04 -13.58
N LEU A 238 -0.70 13.09 -13.90
CA LEU A 238 -0.85 14.22 -13.00
C LEU A 238 -1.40 13.81 -11.63
N ARG A 239 -2.39 12.90 -11.62
CA ARG A 239 -2.92 12.34 -10.37
C ARG A 239 -1.86 11.53 -9.62
N ALA A 240 -1.17 10.61 -10.31
CA ALA A 240 -0.14 9.78 -9.71
C ALA A 240 1.00 10.62 -9.10
N LEU A 241 1.49 11.62 -9.83
CA LEU A 241 2.55 12.51 -9.38
C LEU A 241 2.14 13.35 -8.18
N ARG A 242 0.90 13.87 -8.15
CA ARG A 242 0.37 14.60 -6.99
C ARG A 242 0.22 13.70 -5.77
N ASN A 243 -0.24 12.46 -5.95
CA ASN A 243 -0.39 11.49 -4.86
C ASN A 243 0.95 11.10 -4.23
N ALA A 244 2.02 11.10 -5.02
CA ALA A 244 3.38 10.85 -4.57
C ALA A 244 4.12 12.11 -4.07
N ASP A 245 3.44 13.26 -4.01
CA ASP A 245 4.06 14.58 -3.76
C ASP A 245 5.28 14.88 -4.70
N ALA A 246 5.30 14.27 -5.90
CA ALA A 246 6.37 14.39 -6.88
C ALA A 246 6.24 15.63 -7.79
N VAL A 247 5.11 16.34 -7.71
CA VAL A 247 4.87 17.66 -8.31
C VAL A 247 4.11 18.53 -7.31
N THR A 248 4.07 19.83 -7.56
CA THR A 248 3.27 20.74 -6.72
C THR A 248 1.77 20.43 -6.82
N ARG A 249 1.02 20.75 -5.75
CA ARG A 249 -0.43 20.49 -5.71
C ARG A 249 -1.22 21.31 -6.74
N ASP A 250 -0.70 22.47 -7.13
CA ASP A 250 -1.27 23.34 -8.14
C ASP A 250 -0.80 23.01 -9.57
N ALA A 251 0.13 22.06 -9.74
CA ALA A 251 0.54 21.58 -11.06
C ALA A 251 -0.68 21.11 -11.85
N TYR A 252 -0.81 21.44 -13.13
CA TYR A 252 -2.00 21.07 -13.90
C TYR A 252 -1.67 20.75 -15.36
N LEU A 253 -2.59 20.07 -16.03
CA LEU A 253 -2.46 19.69 -17.43
C LEU A 253 -2.86 20.86 -18.33
N THR A 254 -2.01 21.21 -19.30
CA THR A 254 -2.26 22.27 -20.28
C THR A 254 -1.96 21.77 -21.69
N GLU A 255 -2.69 22.29 -22.67
CA GLU A 255 -2.37 22.09 -24.09
C GLU A 255 -1.05 22.80 -24.44
N GLY A 256 -0.31 22.23 -25.40
CA GLY A 256 1.01 22.73 -25.80
C GLY A 256 0.98 24.09 -26.50
N ASP A 257 -0.08 24.39 -27.24
CA ASP A 257 -0.29 25.68 -27.90
C ASP A 257 -0.41 26.85 -26.90
N LYS A 258 -0.90 26.57 -25.68
CA LYS A 258 -1.00 27.54 -24.58
C LYS A 258 0.34 27.82 -23.88
N LEU A 259 1.37 27.00 -24.11
CA LEU A 259 2.68 27.18 -23.47
C LEU A 259 3.59 28.20 -24.18
N GLY A 260 3.26 28.63 -25.40
CA GLY A 260 4.08 29.56 -26.15
C GLY A 260 5.39 28.92 -26.65
N GLU A 261 6.51 29.62 -26.50
CA GLU A 261 7.79 29.21 -27.07
C GLU A 261 8.66 28.42 -26.07
N ILE A 262 9.36 27.40 -26.53
CA ILE A 262 10.32 26.66 -25.70
C ILE A 262 11.55 27.55 -25.46
N ALA A 263 11.81 27.86 -24.20
CA ALA A 263 12.94 28.69 -23.79
C ALA A 263 14.15 27.86 -23.34
N VAL A 264 13.93 26.65 -22.81
CA VAL A 264 14.95 25.62 -22.61
C VAL A 264 14.34 24.27 -22.97
N ILE A 265 14.96 23.59 -23.93
CA ILE A 265 14.47 22.31 -24.44
C ILE A 265 14.55 21.22 -23.35
N GLY A 266 13.48 20.44 -23.22
CA GLY A 266 13.43 19.22 -22.43
C GLY A 266 13.44 17.97 -23.31
N ALA A 267 12.98 16.85 -22.78
CA ALA A 267 12.85 15.59 -23.50
C ALA A 267 11.41 15.09 -23.45
N LYS A 268 11.08 14.13 -24.31
CA LYS A 268 9.81 13.40 -24.17
C LYS A 268 9.91 12.50 -22.92
N PRO A 269 8.95 12.58 -21.97
CA PRO A 269 8.93 11.67 -20.84
C PRO A 269 8.74 10.22 -21.30
N ASP A 270 9.51 9.30 -20.71
CA ASP A 270 9.25 7.86 -20.80
C ASP A 270 8.26 7.47 -19.70
N LEU A 271 6.99 7.50 -20.05
CA LEU A 271 5.87 7.23 -19.15
C LEU A 271 4.96 6.21 -19.79
N GLY A 272 4.75 5.09 -19.10
CA GLY A 272 3.82 4.07 -19.54
C GLY A 272 2.38 4.60 -19.57
N PRO A 273 1.58 4.19 -20.56
CA PRO A 273 0.21 4.65 -20.69
C PRO A 273 -0.68 4.05 -19.59
N PRO A 274 -1.80 4.72 -19.22
CA PRO A 274 -2.86 4.07 -18.46
C PRO A 274 -3.47 2.91 -19.26
N PRO A 275 -4.15 1.95 -18.59
CA PRO A 275 -4.91 0.92 -19.28
C PRO A 275 -5.88 1.52 -20.31
N GLY A 276 -5.93 0.93 -21.50
CA GLY A 276 -6.84 1.37 -22.56
C GLY A 276 -8.32 1.24 -22.12
N PRO A 277 -9.24 1.99 -22.74
CA PRO A 277 -10.66 1.98 -22.36
C PRO A 277 -11.30 0.59 -22.48
N ASP A 278 -10.85 -0.22 -23.44
CA ASP A 278 -11.34 -1.59 -23.66
C ASP A 278 -10.43 -2.66 -23.03
N ALA A 279 -9.39 -2.26 -22.29
CA ALA A 279 -8.50 -3.21 -21.64
C ALA A 279 -9.22 -3.90 -20.47
N ALA A 280 -9.04 -5.22 -20.36
CA ALA A 280 -9.50 -5.95 -19.20
C ALA A 280 -8.85 -5.37 -17.92
N PRO A 281 -9.62 -5.08 -16.86
CA PRO A 281 -9.05 -4.57 -15.61
C PRO A 281 -8.02 -5.54 -15.05
N VAL A 282 -6.83 -5.04 -14.74
CA VAL A 282 -5.84 -5.82 -13.99
C VAL A 282 -6.33 -5.94 -12.55
N PRO A 283 -6.55 -7.16 -12.02
CA PRO A 283 -6.94 -7.30 -10.63
C PRO A 283 -5.80 -6.82 -9.73
N MET A 284 -6.15 -6.13 -8.64
CA MET A 284 -5.17 -5.70 -7.67
C MET A 284 -4.49 -6.92 -7.03
N PRO A 285 -3.15 -7.03 -7.06
CA PRO A 285 -2.45 -8.10 -6.36
C PRO A 285 -2.71 -8.07 -4.85
N PRO A 286 -2.50 -9.19 -4.13
CA PRO A 286 -2.59 -9.22 -2.68
C PRO A 286 -1.68 -8.17 -2.04
N LEU A 287 -2.19 -7.40 -1.08
CA LEU A 287 -1.42 -6.32 -0.45
C LEU A 287 -0.13 -6.80 0.22
N GLU A 288 -0.13 -8.02 0.75
CA GLU A 288 1.05 -8.61 1.38
C GLU A 288 2.17 -8.87 0.37
N GLU A 289 1.82 -9.25 -0.86
CA GLU A 289 2.79 -9.40 -1.97
C GLU A 289 3.30 -8.04 -2.43
N ILE A 290 2.43 -7.02 -2.48
CA ILE A 290 2.80 -5.65 -2.82
C ILE A 290 3.77 -5.09 -1.79
N GLN A 291 3.48 -5.22 -0.49
CA GLN A 291 4.35 -4.77 0.59
C GLN A 291 5.74 -5.43 0.50
N ARG A 292 5.78 -6.73 0.22
CA ARG A 292 7.03 -7.49 0.01
C ARG A 292 7.80 -6.99 -1.21
N ALA A 293 7.11 -6.71 -2.30
CA ALA A 293 7.70 -6.17 -3.52
C ALA A 293 8.22 -4.73 -3.32
N LEU A 294 7.52 -3.89 -2.57
CA LEU A 294 7.96 -2.54 -2.21
C LEU A 294 9.18 -2.55 -1.29
N ARG A 295 9.22 -3.47 -0.32
CA ARG A 295 10.39 -3.66 0.55
C ARG A 295 11.60 -4.15 -0.25
N TRP A 296 11.38 -5.10 -1.16
CA TRP A 296 12.40 -5.52 -2.13
C TRP A 296 12.89 -4.36 -2.99
N ALA A 297 12.00 -3.46 -3.45
CA ALA A 297 12.38 -2.24 -4.15
C ALA A 297 13.21 -1.27 -3.29
N GLY A 298 13.06 -1.35 -1.96
CA GLY A 298 13.81 -0.56 -0.99
C GLY A 298 13.09 0.71 -0.54
N HIS A 299 11.77 0.75 -0.69
CA HIS A 299 10.94 1.92 -0.45
C HIS A 299 9.85 1.67 0.61
N TYR A 300 9.96 0.58 1.36
CA TYR A 300 8.98 0.22 2.39
C TYR A 300 9.62 -0.44 3.61
N ASP A 301 9.57 0.28 4.74
CA ASP A 301 10.05 -0.18 6.05
C ASP A 301 8.91 -0.62 6.99
N GLY A 302 7.65 -0.51 6.55
CA GLY A 302 6.47 -0.91 7.33
C GLY A 302 6.30 -2.42 7.41
N PRO A 303 5.41 -2.95 8.28
CA PRO A 303 5.19 -4.39 8.42
C PRO A 303 4.58 -5.02 7.17
N ILE A 304 4.88 -6.30 6.93
CA ILE A 304 4.22 -7.11 5.91
C ILE A 304 2.97 -7.75 6.56
N ASP A 305 1.85 -7.04 6.54
CA ASP A 305 0.63 -7.40 7.27
C ASP A 305 -0.65 -7.42 6.41
N GLY A 306 -0.51 -7.17 5.11
CA GLY A 306 -1.61 -7.13 4.15
C GLY A 306 -2.58 -5.95 4.35
N LYS A 307 -2.22 -4.94 5.15
CA LYS A 307 -3.07 -3.77 5.39
C LYS A 307 -2.68 -2.57 4.54
N ASP A 308 -3.71 -1.91 4.01
CA ASP A 308 -3.56 -0.65 3.29
C ASP A 308 -3.50 0.55 4.24
N GLY A 309 -2.37 0.67 4.95
CA GLY A 309 -2.11 1.80 5.84
C GLY A 309 -1.44 2.99 5.13
N PRO A 310 -1.31 4.16 5.80
CA PRO A 310 -0.69 5.35 5.21
C PRO A 310 0.74 5.13 4.68
N MET A 311 1.52 4.27 5.35
CA MET A 311 2.86 3.90 4.87
C MET A 311 2.80 3.08 3.58
N THR A 312 1.86 2.15 3.47
CA THR A 312 1.66 1.32 2.26
C THR A 312 1.20 2.20 1.10
N GLN A 313 0.20 3.06 1.31
CA GLN A 313 -0.31 3.99 0.30
C GLN A 313 0.76 4.94 -0.23
N LYS A 314 1.57 5.51 0.69
CA LYS A 314 2.68 6.39 0.32
C LYS A 314 3.73 5.66 -0.51
N ALA A 315 4.16 4.47 -0.08
CA ALA A 315 5.15 3.67 -0.80
C ALA A 315 4.65 3.25 -2.19
N ILE A 316 3.36 2.88 -2.32
CA ILE A 316 2.73 2.59 -3.61
C ILE A 316 2.77 3.82 -4.53
N ALA A 317 2.39 4.99 -4.03
CA ALA A 317 2.36 6.22 -4.84
C ALA A 317 3.77 6.61 -5.32
N GLU A 318 4.76 6.58 -4.43
CA GLU A 318 6.16 6.83 -4.77
C GLU A 318 6.70 5.82 -5.78
N GLU A 319 6.35 4.54 -5.63
CA GLU A 319 6.79 3.49 -6.54
C GLU A 319 6.17 3.60 -7.92
N ILE A 320 4.90 4.02 -8.05
CA ILE A 320 4.28 4.29 -9.36
C ILE A 320 5.09 5.34 -10.13
N VAL A 321 5.48 6.43 -9.48
CA VAL A 321 6.27 7.50 -10.09
C VAL A 321 7.69 7.05 -10.42
N ARG A 322 8.30 6.21 -9.58
CA ARG A 322 9.65 5.67 -9.82
C ARG A 322 9.67 4.65 -10.96
N LEU A 323 8.72 3.72 -10.94
CA LEU A 323 8.65 2.60 -11.87
C LEU A 323 8.30 3.08 -13.29
N ARG A 324 7.50 4.16 -13.39
CA ARG A 324 7.06 4.79 -14.64
C ARG A 324 6.31 3.86 -15.61
N ALA A 325 5.95 2.65 -15.18
CA ALA A 325 5.37 1.63 -16.04
C ALA A 325 3.88 1.84 -16.34
N SER A 326 3.13 2.41 -15.40
CA SER A 326 1.73 2.78 -15.57
C SER A 326 1.31 3.71 -14.42
N PRO A 327 0.43 4.69 -14.65
CA PRO A 327 -0.16 5.51 -13.59
C PRO A 327 -1.30 4.77 -12.85
N ASP A 328 -1.72 3.60 -13.34
CA ASP A 328 -2.69 2.74 -12.67
C ASP A 328 -2.02 1.86 -11.61
N THR A 329 -2.56 1.87 -10.39
CA THR A 329 -1.97 1.19 -9.25
C THR A 329 -1.87 -0.32 -9.44
N ALA A 330 -2.95 -0.99 -9.89
CA ALA A 330 -2.94 -2.44 -10.03
C ALA A 330 -1.93 -2.90 -11.09
N THR A 331 -1.90 -2.20 -12.23
CA THR A 331 -0.95 -2.46 -13.31
C THR A 331 0.49 -2.23 -12.86
N ALA A 332 0.78 -1.12 -12.18
CA ALA A 332 2.11 -0.80 -11.69
C ALA A 332 2.60 -1.81 -10.64
N MET A 333 1.75 -2.20 -9.70
CA MET A 333 2.12 -3.16 -8.65
C MET A 333 2.27 -4.58 -9.20
N ALA A 334 1.47 -4.98 -10.18
CA ALA A 334 1.66 -6.25 -10.90
C ALA A 334 3.01 -6.27 -11.64
N GLU A 335 3.39 -5.17 -12.29
CA GLU A 335 4.70 -5.06 -12.95
C GLU A 335 5.86 -5.09 -11.94
N LEU A 336 5.71 -4.45 -10.77
CA LEU A 336 6.70 -4.51 -9.70
C LEU A 336 6.93 -5.95 -9.21
N ILE A 337 5.84 -6.69 -8.98
CA ILE A 337 5.91 -8.09 -8.56
C ILE A 337 6.58 -8.94 -9.64
N ARG A 338 6.21 -8.76 -10.91
CA ARG A 338 6.83 -9.47 -12.04
C ARG A 338 8.33 -9.20 -12.13
N ARG A 339 8.79 -7.96 -11.91
CA ARG A 339 10.22 -7.61 -11.87
C ARG A 339 10.94 -8.28 -10.73
N ARG A 340 10.33 -8.34 -9.54
CA ARG A 340 10.87 -9.08 -8.41
C ARG A 340 11.01 -10.56 -8.72
N GLU A 341 9.99 -11.18 -9.31
CA GLU A 341 10.03 -12.60 -9.70
C GLU A 341 11.11 -12.90 -10.75
N ALA A 342 11.25 -12.03 -11.76
CA ALA A 342 12.31 -12.14 -12.74
C ALA A 342 13.71 -12.06 -12.09
N TRP A 343 13.91 -11.13 -11.16
CA TRP A 343 15.15 -11.03 -10.39
C TRP A 343 15.42 -12.28 -9.53
N ARG A 344 14.39 -12.82 -8.86
CA ARG A 344 14.51 -14.07 -8.08
C ARG A 344 14.99 -15.24 -8.95
N ALA A 345 14.47 -15.32 -10.17
CA ALA A 345 14.87 -16.35 -11.14
C ALA A 345 16.31 -16.11 -11.64
N GLU A 346 16.67 -14.85 -11.91
CA GLU A 346 18.01 -14.46 -12.38
C GLU A 346 19.12 -14.79 -11.37
N ILE A 347 18.91 -14.47 -10.09
CA ILE A 347 19.88 -14.77 -9.03
C ILE A 347 19.83 -16.26 -8.60
N GLY A 348 18.90 -17.06 -9.13
CA GLY A 348 18.80 -18.49 -8.85
C GLY A 348 18.33 -18.82 -7.44
N LEU A 349 17.36 -18.07 -6.90
CA LEU A 349 16.82 -18.39 -5.58
C LEU A 349 16.11 -19.73 -5.57
N THR A 350 16.58 -20.62 -4.70
CA THR A 350 15.96 -21.91 -4.44
C THR A 350 15.62 -22.02 -2.96
N GLN A 351 14.61 -22.82 -2.64
CA GLN A 351 14.22 -23.03 -1.25
C GLN A 351 15.30 -23.82 -0.52
N LEU A 352 15.98 -23.19 0.43
CA LEU A 352 16.95 -23.81 1.31
C LEU A 352 16.26 -24.24 2.60
N ARG A 353 16.33 -25.54 2.88
CA ARG A 353 15.84 -26.14 4.13
C ARG A 353 17.03 -26.62 4.94
N ASP A 354 17.26 -25.98 6.09
CA ASP A 354 18.39 -26.29 6.98
C ASP A 354 17.93 -27.10 8.19
N ASP A 355 18.23 -28.40 8.20
CA ASP A 355 17.80 -29.31 9.27
C ASP A 355 18.48 -29.05 10.62
N HIS A 356 19.66 -28.42 10.61
CA HIS A 356 20.40 -28.14 11.84
C HIS A 356 19.78 -26.99 12.64
N THR A 357 19.37 -25.91 11.98
CA THR A 357 18.67 -24.77 12.60
C THR A 357 17.15 -24.92 12.60
N GLY A 358 16.61 -25.79 11.73
CA GLY A 358 15.17 -25.96 11.52
C GLY A 358 14.53 -24.80 10.76
N LEU A 359 15.33 -24.01 10.04
CA LEU A 359 14.92 -22.84 9.29
C LEU A 359 14.78 -23.12 7.79
N GLU A 360 13.84 -22.42 7.16
CA GLU A 360 13.60 -22.47 5.73
C GLU A 360 13.55 -21.06 5.14
N LEU A 361 14.25 -20.85 4.03
CA LEU A 361 14.33 -19.55 3.34
C LEU A 361 14.82 -19.72 1.88
N PRO A 362 14.56 -18.76 0.98
CA PRO A 362 15.11 -18.73 -0.35
C PRO A 362 16.59 -18.30 -0.35
N ALA A 363 17.47 -19.10 -0.94
CA ALA A 363 18.90 -18.82 -1.03
C ALA A 363 19.45 -19.10 -2.44
N PRO A 364 20.42 -18.30 -2.93
CA PRO A 364 21.09 -18.53 -4.21
C PRO A 364 22.20 -19.60 -4.05
N MET A 365 21.81 -20.87 -4.10
CA MET A 365 22.71 -22.02 -3.90
C MET A 365 23.77 -22.19 -5.00
N ASP A 366 23.67 -21.44 -6.09
CA ASP A 366 24.75 -21.36 -7.09
C ASP A 366 25.93 -20.52 -6.61
N ARG A 367 25.73 -19.65 -5.61
CA ARG A 367 26.78 -18.81 -5.01
C ARG A 367 27.18 -19.24 -3.60
N LEU A 368 26.39 -20.12 -2.98
CA LEU A 368 26.56 -20.57 -1.61
C LEU A 368 26.81 -22.08 -1.57
N GLN A 369 27.68 -22.52 -0.69
CA GLN A 369 27.89 -23.94 -0.40
C GLN A 369 27.90 -24.16 1.11
N PHE A 370 27.32 -25.27 1.55
CA PHE A 370 27.41 -25.65 2.95
C PHE A 370 28.88 -25.86 3.35
N ASP A 371 29.31 -25.20 4.43
CA ASP A 371 30.65 -25.33 4.99
C ASP A 371 30.61 -26.25 6.21
N ARG A 372 29.88 -25.84 7.27
CA ARG A 372 29.77 -26.59 8.52
C ARG A 372 28.60 -26.13 9.38
N SER A 373 28.24 -26.98 10.35
CA SER A 373 27.39 -26.62 11.48
C SER A 373 28.22 -26.41 12.74
N GLU A 374 27.95 -25.34 13.48
CA GLU A 374 28.69 -24.99 14.70
C GLU A 374 27.72 -24.54 15.80
N ARG A 375 27.56 -25.36 16.85
CA ARG A 375 26.60 -25.14 17.94
C ARG A 375 25.18 -24.92 17.42
N ALA A 376 24.66 -23.70 17.47
CA ALA A 376 23.33 -23.30 17.00
C ALA A 376 23.36 -22.62 15.63
N LEU A 377 24.50 -22.68 14.92
CA LEU A 377 24.75 -22.03 13.65
C LEU A 377 24.88 -23.05 12.51
N SER A 378 24.37 -22.70 11.34
CA SER A 378 24.72 -23.32 10.06
C SER A 378 25.42 -22.30 9.17
N ILE A 379 26.61 -22.62 8.70
CA ILE A 379 27.45 -21.72 7.92
C ILE A 379 27.48 -22.20 6.47
N TYR A 380 27.04 -21.34 5.55
CA TYR A 380 27.15 -21.49 4.11
C TYR A 380 28.18 -20.49 3.60
N GLY A 381 29.32 -21.01 3.15
CA GLY A 381 30.41 -20.20 2.61
C GLY A 381 30.27 -19.92 1.11
N PRO A 382 31.22 -19.16 0.54
CA PRO A 382 31.22 -18.86 -0.89
C PRO A 382 31.50 -20.10 -1.71
N LYS A 383 30.68 -20.32 -2.74
CA LYS A 383 30.91 -21.30 -3.80
C LYS A 383 31.62 -20.63 -4.98
N ASP A 384 32.61 -21.31 -5.55
CA ASP A 384 33.32 -20.87 -6.77
C ASP A 384 33.84 -19.42 -6.73
N GLY A 385 34.24 -18.94 -5.55
CA GLY A 385 34.78 -17.59 -5.38
C GLY A 385 33.74 -16.46 -5.40
N SER A 386 32.46 -16.77 -5.19
CA SER A 386 31.35 -15.79 -5.19
C SER A 386 31.51 -14.64 -4.21
N GLY A 387 32.31 -14.79 -3.14
CA GLY A 387 32.42 -13.82 -2.06
C GLY A 387 31.15 -13.68 -1.20
N ALA A 388 30.14 -14.51 -1.44
CA ALA A 388 28.88 -14.54 -0.70
C ALA A 388 28.92 -15.57 0.43
N ALA A 389 28.37 -15.24 1.58
CA ALA A 389 28.15 -16.20 2.66
C ALA A 389 26.82 -15.95 3.37
N LEU A 390 26.23 -17.02 3.88
CA LEU A 390 24.98 -17.01 4.63
C LEU A 390 25.17 -17.83 5.90
N ILE A 391 24.84 -17.23 7.04
CA ILE A 391 24.92 -17.89 8.34
C ILE A 391 23.52 -17.90 8.92
N LEU A 392 23.01 -19.07 9.27
CA LEU A 392 21.71 -19.26 9.88
C LEU A 392 21.89 -19.58 11.35
N PHE A 393 20.99 -19.09 12.20
CA PHE A 393 21.03 -19.39 13.63
C PHE A 393 19.63 -19.59 14.21
N SER A 394 19.51 -20.55 15.12
CA SER A 394 18.27 -20.85 15.82
C SER A 394 18.57 -21.48 17.17
N GLN A 395 18.16 -20.84 18.26
CA GLN A 395 18.35 -21.36 19.62
C GLN A 395 17.24 -20.91 20.59
N PRO A 396 16.99 -21.64 21.68
CA PRO A 396 16.12 -21.17 22.75
C PRO A 396 16.61 -19.86 23.36
N GLY A 397 15.70 -18.94 23.61
CA GLY A 397 16.05 -17.65 24.23
C GLY A 397 15.03 -16.54 23.98
N GLY A 398 15.24 -15.44 24.68
CA GLY A 398 14.46 -14.22 24.55
C GLY A 398 15.30 -13.04 24.06
N GLN A 399 14.97 -11.85 24.57
CA GLN A 399 15.60 -10.61 24.13
C GLN A 399 17.10 -10.56 24.48
N GLN A 400 17.51 -11.12 25.62
CA GLN A 400 18.92 -11.08 26.03
C GLN A 400 19.78 -11.96 25.13
N GLU A 401 19.36 -13.19 24.87
CA GLU A 401 20.07 -14.13 23.99
C GLU A 401 20.18 -13.59 22.55
N MET A 402 19.16 -12.87 22.08
CA MET A 402 19.20 -12.17 20.80
C MET A 402 20.25 -11.06 20.77
N LEU A 403 20.36 -10.27 21.85
CA LEU A 403 21.37 -9.21 21.95
C LEU A 403 22.79 -9.78 22.08
N ASP A 404 22.94 -10.91 22.78
CA ASP A 404 24.22 -11.61 22.91
C ASP A 404 24.68 -12.15 21.56
N LEU A 405 23.77 -12.73 20.75
CA LEU A 405 24.06 -13.14 19.37
C LEU A 405 24.46 -11.94 18.49
N ALA A 406 23.75 -10.82 18.58
CA ALA A 406 24.13 -9.61 17.84
C ALA A 406 25.53 -9.11 18.24
N GLY A 407 25.87 -9.23 19.53
CA GLY A 407 27.22 -8.96 20.03
C GLY A 407 28.27 -9.89 19.43
N LEU A 408 27.98 -11.20 19.34
CA LEU A 408 28.86 -12.19 18.72
C LEU A 408 29.08 -11.91 17.23
N VAL A 409 28.02 -11.62 16.47
CA VAL A 409 28.11 -11.27 15.03
C VAL A 409 29.03 -10.06 14.82
N THR A 410 28.94 -9.07 15.72
CA THR A 410 29.81 -7.89 15.69
C THR A 410 31.26 -8.24 16.05
N ALA A 411 31.48 -9.04 17.10
CA ALA A 411 32.81 -9.41 17.57
C ALA A 411 33.57 -10.30 16.57
N LEU A 412 32.86 -11.17 15.85
CA LEU A 412 33.42 -12.01 14.79
C LEU A 412 33.70 -11.23 13.49
N GLY A 413 33.27 -9.97 13.40
CA GLY A 413 33.53 -9.10 12.25
C GLY A 413 32.75 -9.47 11.00
N TRP A 414 31.67 -10.25 11.11
CA TRP A 414 30.82 -10.64 9.97
C TRP A 414 30.04 -9.46 9.40
N VAL A 415 29.69 -8.48 10.23
CA VAL A 415 29.10 -7.21 9.79
C VAL A 415 30.11 -6.09 10.10
N PRO A 416 30.75 -5.48 9.10
CA PRO A 416 31.77 -4.46 9.31
C PRO A 416 31.17 -3.15 9.84
N SER A 417 31.74 -2.59 10.90
CA SER A 417 31.31 -1.30 11.48
C SER A 417 29.78 -1.16 11.58
N PRO A 418 29.10 -2.08 12.30
CA PRO A 418 27.66 -2.23 12.17
C PRO A 418 26.91 -1.04 12.77
N GLU A 419 25.99 -0.50 11.98
CA GLU A 419 24.85 0.26 12.49
C GLU A 419 23.85 -0.72 13.09
N ARG A 420 23.56 -0.56 14.39
CA ARG A 420 22.69 -1.46 15.14
C ARG A 420 21.36 -0.79 15.46
N ARG A 421 20.27 -1.41 15.01
CA ARG A 421 18.90 -1.06 15.39
C ARG A 421 18.31 -2.18 16.25
N VAL A 422 17.83 -1.84 17.43
CA VAL A 422 17.22 -2.79 18.38
C VAL A 422 15.79 -2.38 18.63
N GLU A 423 14.89 -3.33 18.46
CA GLU A 423 13.47 -3.21 18.77
C GLU A 423 13.07 -4.32 19.75
N ARG A 424 11.82 -4.31 20.21
CA ARG A 424 11.33 -5.34 21.12
C ARG A 424 11.22 -6.67 20.37
N GLY A 425 12.12 -7.60 20.67
CA GLY A 425 12.15 -8.94 20.06
C GLY A 425 12.69 -8.97 18.63
N ALA A 426 13.33 -7.89 18.16
CA ALA A 426 14.01 -7.85 16.88
C ALA A 426 15.32 -7.04 16.97
N VAL A 427 16.32 -7.44 16.19
CA VAL A 427 17.58 -6.72 16.03
C VAL A 427 18.01 -6.77 14.58
N THR A 428 18.49 -5.64 14.07
CA THR A 428 19.10 -5.54 12.75
C THR A 428 20.48 -4.93 12.87
N LEU A 429 21.46 -5.52 12.20
CA LEU A 429 22.80 -5.00 12.02
C LEU A 429 23.03 -4.80 10.52
N HIS A 430 23.53 -3.64 10.14
CA HIS A 430 23.93 -3.38 8.75
C HIS A 430 25.27 -2.67 8.73
N GLY A 431 26.14 -3.05 7.82
CA GLY A 431 27.49 -2.51 7.76
C GLY A 431 28.19 -2.84 6.45
N ARG A 432 29.26 -2.11 6.16
CA ARG A 432 30.04 -2.29 4.93
C ARG A 432 31.49 -1.89 5.13
N ASN A 433 32.37 -2.51 4.36
CA ASN A 433 33.74 -2.08 4.15
C ASN A 433 34.08 -2.12 2.65
N ASP A 434 35.35 -2.03 2.30
CA ASP A 434 35.80 -2.02 0.90
C ASP A 434 35.64 -3.38 0.18
N THR A 435 35.40 -4.46 0.93
CA THR A 435 35.35 -5.83 0.41
C THR A 435 33.94 -6.39 0.36
N HIS A 436 33.14 -6.18 1.42
CA HIS A 436 31.82 -6.77 1.55
C HIS A 436 30.85 -5.89 2.33
N ILE A 437 29.58 -6.21 2.15
CA ILE A 437 28.43 -5.69 2.88
C ILE A 437 27.94 -6.80 3.79
N GLY A 438 27.76 -6.47 5.07
CA GLY A 438 27.16 -7.35 6.06
C GLY A 438 25.76 -6.88 6.41
N HIS A 439 24.84 -7.82 6.52
CA HIS A 439 23.51 -7.61 7.07
C HIS A 439 23.17 -8.76 8.00
N ALA A 440 22.69 -8.48 9.20
CA ALA A 440 22.20 -9.50 10.11
C ALA A 440 20.85 -9.11 10.66
N GLU A 441 19.96 -10.09 10.76
CA GLU A 441 18.67 -9.91 11.39
C GLU A 441 18.41 -11.07 12.36
N GLY A 442 17.94 -10.74 13.56
CA GLY A 442 17.50 -11.70 14.56
C GLY A 442 16.13 -11.32 15.10
N ARG A 443 15.27 -12.33 15.31
CA ARG A 443 13.94 -12.17 15.89
C ARG A 443 13.68 -13.20 16.98
N VAL A 444 12.89 -12.82 17.98
CA VAL A 444 12.39 -13.70 19.02
C VAL A 444 10.98 -14.15 18.65
N VAL A 445 10.81 -15.44 18.37
CA VAL A 445 9.53 -16.04 17.98
C VAL A 445 9.33 -17.32 18.79
N ASP A 446 8.24 -17.41 19.54
CA ASP A 446 7.88 -18.59 20.36
C ASP A 446 8.99 -19.05 21.32
N GLY A 447 9.63 -18.10 22.02
CA GLY A 447 10.70 -18.40 22.99
C GLY A 447 12.01 -18.88 22.37
N MET A 448 12.16 -18.70 21.06
CA MET A 448 13.35 -19.03 20.30
C MET A 448 13.88 -17.77 19.61
N VAL A 449 15.19 -17.61 19.65
CA VAL A 449 15.91 -16.63 18.85
C VAL A 449 16.30 -17.28 17.53
N GLN A 450 15.86 -16.70 16.43
CA GLN A 450 16.19 -17.18 15.09
C GLN A 450 16.57 -16.00 14.18
N GLY A 451 17.35 -16.28 13.15
CA GLY A 451 17.76 -15.26 12.20
C GLY A 451 18.86 -15.69 11.25
N PHE A 452 19.43 -14.71 10.57
CA PHE A 452 20.47 -14.91 9.58
C PHE A 452 21.51 -13.79 9.60
N VAL A 453 22.69 -14.08 9.05
CA VAL A 453 23.70 -13.11 8.65
C VAL A 453 24.01 -13.33 7.18
N LEU A 454 23.83 -12.31 6.37
CA LEU A 454 24.21 -12.27 4.97
C LEU A 454 25.49 -11.44 4.81
N ILE A 455 26.48 -12.05 4.18
CA ILE A 455 27.72 -11.39 3.75
C ILE A 455 27.72 -11.41 2.24
N TRP A 456 27.80 -10.23 1.63
CA TRP A 456 27.70 -10.08 0.18
C TRP A 456 28.83 -9.22 -0.38
N PRO A 457 29.30 -9.46 -1.63
CA PRO A 457 30.32 -8.62 -2.25
C PRO A 457 29.92 -7.14 -2.30
N ALA A 458 30.87 -6.24 -1.99
CA ALA A 458 30.59 -4.80 -1.93
C ALA A 458 30.28 -4.16 -3.29
N GLN A 459 30.54 -4.88 -4.39
CA GLN A 459 30.29 -4.42 -5.75
C GLN A 459 28.79 -4.33 -6.06
N ASP A 460 27.95 -5.12 -5.38
CA ASP A 460 26.52 -5.25 -5.66
C ASP A 460 25.65 -4.91 -4.44
N PRO A 461 25.64 -3.65 -3.96
CA PRO A 461 24.91 -3.25 -2.77
C PRO A 461 23.39 -3.39 -2.90
N GLU A 462 22.87 -3.21 -4.11
CA GLU A 462 21.44 -3.34 -4.38
C GLU A 462 20.99 -4.80 -4.29
N GLU A 463 21.80 -5.74 -4.79
CA GLU A 463 21.53 -7.18 -4.70
C GLU A 463 21.58 -7.64 -3.24
N ALA A 464 22.58 -7.19 -2.47
CA ALA A 464 22.69 -7.48 -1.03
C ALA A 464 21.46 -7.00 -0.24
N ARG A 465 20.95 -5.79 -0.56
CA ARG A 465 19.75 -5.23 0.07
C ARG A 465 18.50 -6.02 -0.32
N ARG A 466 18.33 -6.33 -1.60
CA ARG A 466 17.19 -7.10 -2.13
C ARG A 466 17.14 -8.51 -1.53
N LEU A 467 18.29 -9.18 -1.46
CA LEU A 467 18.39 -10.53 -0.90
C LEU A 467 18.15 -10.54 0.60
N SER A 468 18.70 -9.58 1.34
CA SER A 468 18.40 -9.42 2.77
C SER A 468 16.91 -9.27 3.03
N ALA A 469 16.23 -8.39 2.29
CA ALA A 469 14.78 -8.19 2.39
C ALA A 469 14.01 -9.47 2.04
N GLU A 470 14.43 -10.17 0.99
CA GLU A 470 13.81 -11.42 0.56
C GLU A 470 13.86 -12.49 1.64
N ILE A 471 15.04 -12.71 2.24
CA ILE A 471 15.25 -13.67 3.33
C ILE A 471 14.44 -13.23 4.56
N ALA A 472 14.52 -11.96 4.95
CA ALA A 472 13.81 -11.40 6.11
C ALA A 472 12.29 -11.61 6.06
N ASP A 473 11.69 -11.56 4.87
CA ASP A 473 10.25 -11.66 4.67
C ASP A 473 9.75 -13.10 4.56
N THR A 474 10.63 -14.04 4.20
CA THR A 474 10.27 -15.44 3.90
C THR A 474 10.87 -16.44 4.87
N LEU A 475 11.78 -16.02 5.74
CA LEU A 475 12.38 -16.85 6.78
C LEU A 475 11.30 -17.43 7.68
N THR A 476 11.18 -18.75 7.67
CA THR A 476 10.25 -19.49 8.52
C THR A 476 10.95 -20.62 9.24
N ARG A 477 10.30 -21.16 10.27
CA ARG A 477 10.78 -22.32 11.01
C ARG A 477 9.88 -23.51 10.70
N PHE A 478 10.45 -24.59 10.16
CA PHE A 478 9.70 -25.80 9.84
C PHE A 478 9.90 -26.92 10.89
N ALA A 479 10.98 -26.86 11.66
CA ALA A 479 11.30 -27.84 12.71
C ALA A 479 12.08 -27.19 13.87
N PRO A 480 12.13 -27.83 15.06
CA PRO A 480 13.12 -27.48 16.07
C PRO A 480 14.53 -27.75 15.52
N GLY A 481 15.49 -26.85 15.79
CA GLY A 481 16.89 -27.10 15.42
C GLY A 481 17.44 -28.36 16.10
N ALA A 482 18.41 -29.02 15.45
CA ALA A 482 18.97 -30.30 15.87
C ALA A 482 19.48 -30.27 17.33
N THR A 483 20.05 -29.16 17.78
CA THR A 483 20.53 -28.96 19.16
C THR A 483 19.38 -28.99 20.19
N VAL A 484 18.19 -28.52 19.80
CA VAL A 484 16.98 -28.56 20.62
C VAL A 484 16.33 -29.94 20.54
N ALA A 485 16.25 -30.54 19.35
CA ALA A 485 15.69 -31.88 19.15
C ALA A 485 16.46 -32.95 19.96
N ALA A 486 17.80 -32.86 20.01
CA ALA A 486 18.63 -33.74 20.82
C ALA A 486 18.35 -33.62 22.33
N THR A 487 17.92 -32.45 22.80
CA THR A 487 17.58 -32.21 24.21
C THR A 487 16.16 -32.71 24.56
N GLN A 488 15.27 -32.84 23.55
CA GLN A 488 13.88 -33.27 23.73
C GLN A 488 13.64 -34.77 23.46
N ALA A 489 14.65 -35.51 22.97
CA ALA A 489 14.53 -36.95 22.75
C ALA A 489 14.26 -37.67 24.09
N PRO A 490 13.23 -38.53 24.20
CA PRO A 490 12.90 -39.20 25.44
C PRO A 490 14.04 -40.12 25.87
N ALA A 491 14.45 -40.01 27.14
CA ALA A 491 15.36 -40.94 27.77
C ALA A 491 14.77 -42.36 27.66
N ILE A 492 15.47 -43.23 26.94
CA ILE A 492 15.16 -44.66 26.86
C ILE A 492 15.03 -45.17 28.30
N PRO A 493 13.90 -45.77 28.73
CA PRO A 493 13.81 -46.32 30.07
C PRO A 493 14.84 -47.46 30.17
N ALA A 494 15.71 -47.37 31.18
CA ALA A 494 16.65 -48.42 31.51
C ALA A 494 15.87 -49.73 31.74
N ALA A 495 16.15 -50.74 30.92
CA ALA A 495 15.64 -52.08 31.14
C ALA A 495 16.24 -52.63 32.43
N ASN A 496 15.38 -52.96 33.39
CA ASN A 496 15.70 -53.76 34.57
C ASN A 496 14.76 -54.96 34.61
#